data_AF-A0A9P8EDL2-F1
#
_entry.id   AF-A0A9P8EDL2-F1
#
_cell.length_a   1.000
_cell.length_b   1.000
_cell.length_c   1.000
_cell.angle_alpha   90.00
_cell.angle_beta   90.00
_cell.angle_gamma   90.00
#
_symmetry.space_group_name_H-M   'P 1'
#
loop_
_entity.id
_entity.type
_entity.pdbx_description
1 polymer ?
#
loop_
_entity_poly.entity_id
_entity_poly.type
_entity_poly.pdbx_seq_one_letter_code
_entity_poly.pdbx_strand_id
1 'polypeptide(L)'
;MAAYRCASGPCRKVGTLRCGSCKTTYYCSKVCQTAHWKRHKLTCDGPDAYSPLRPGVFNFLGMPRRLRDKIYEEVIISKLSPSDQVKYDEVAAHDSEPDVRNNRRDYLDVFDRRIMVSPEFTLTIVRNTPIWGFKPLVLARGLLLSNKQISQELMELHFSKNTFLALVQDDHVCDGSPPAFRNYVAHFTKAKNLYIDIVTNKYHPGENGFQASVNTIKRQLLTLILALNRTGTSLDSLTVRYHSCFDGEIEDLRIDADGLAAHPQARPIWVVDSRTDKFHVIEHAEMKQLYLHSATIAKALCALEVPVSKFRIFGDMSGPDLTRLSHKFDFAIPQVDAALDEYDQRISKDAENAREMASRDTDTAKLWSDLARSQDRIFSTGVSLRRRAIMAAPPSFVPGAEEEARRLMAIARFI
;
A
#
# COMPACT_ATOMS: atom_id res chain seq x y z
N MET A 1 7.30 -50.05 12.09
CA MET A 1 7.38 -49.05 13.18
C MET A 1 8.62 -48.19 12.95
N ALA A 2 8.51 -46.87 12.91
CA ALA A 2 9.66 -45.99 12.66
C ALA A 2 10.63 -45.99 13.87
N ALA A 3 11.92 -46.25 13.62
CA ALA A 3 12.96 -46.21 14.65
C ALA A 3 13.48 -44.77 14.84
N TYR A 4 13.27 -44.19 16.02
CA TYR A 4 13.73 -42.83 16.34
C TYR A 4 15.19 -42.85 16.80
N ARG A 5 15.98 -41.84 16.46
CA ARG A 5 17.38 -41.71 16.89
C ARG A 5 17.47 -41.02 18.26
N CYS A 6 18.52 -41.32 19.01
CA CYS A 6 18.85 -40.62 20.25
C CYS A 6 19.12 -39.14 19.98
N ALA A 7 18.51 -38.24 20.76
CA ALA A 7 18.64 -36.80 20.59
C ALA A 7 19.91 -36.20 21.22
N SER A 8 20.68 -36.98 21.97
CA SER A 8 21.99 -36.54 22.46
C SER A 8 22.94 -36.46 21.27
N GLY A 9 23.30 -35.26 20.82
CA GLY A 9 24.05 -34.99 19.58
C GLY A 9 25.18 -35.97 19.21
N PRO A 10 26.07 -36.38 20.13
CA PRO A 10 27.14 -37.32 19.80
C PRO A 10 26.70 -38.79 19.70
N CYS A 11 25.48 -39.14 20.10
CA CYS A 11 24.97 -40.51 20.15
C CYS A 11 24.05 -40.81 18.95
N ARG A 12 24.40 -41.83 18.15
CA ARG A 12 23.62 -42.26 16.97
C ARG A 12 22.79 -43.52 17.20
N LYS A 13 22.74 -44.03 18.44
CA LYS A 13 21.97 -45.24 18.79
C LYS A 13 20.46 -45.00 18.67
N VAL A 14 19.69 -46.06 18.47
CA VAL A 14 18.22 -46.01 18.43
C VAL A 14 17.69 -45.61 19.81
N GLY A 15 16.76 -44.65 19.83
CA GLY A 15 16.11 -44.15 21.03
C GLY A 15 14.94 -45.04 21.43
N THR A 16 15.10 -45.78 22.51
CA THR A 16 14.08 -46.66 23.10
C THR A 16 13.30 -45.98 24.24
N LEU A 17 13.88 -44.93 24.82
CA LEU A 17 13.27 -44.11 25.87
C LEU A 17 12.77 -42.80 25.27
N ARG A 18 11.66 -42.27 25.79
CA ARG A 18 11.16 -40.93 25.44
C ARG A 18 11.13 -40.04 26.67
N CYS A 19 11.25 -38.73 26.47
CA CYS A 19 11.10 -37.77 27.55
C CYS A 19 9.72 -37.92 28.20
N GLY A 20 9.66 -38.10 29.52
CA GLY A 20 8.39 -38.29 30.24
C GLY A 20 7.47 -37.07 30.20
N SER A 21 8.05 -35.89 29.99
CA SER A 21 7.34 -34.61 29.92
C SER A 21 6.78 -34.37 28.50
N CYS A 22 7.61 -33.98 27.53
CA CYS A 22 7.12 -33.64 26.18
C CYS A 22 6.79 -34.84 25.28
N LYS A 23 7.22 -36.06 25.62
CA LYS A 23 7.03 -37.32 24.84
C LYS A 23 7.53 -37.30 23.38
N THR A 24 8.16 -36.24 22.91
CA THR A 24 8.55 -36.02 21.50
C THR A 24 10.04 -36.25 21.24
N THR A 25 10.88 -36.20 22.27
CA THR A 25 12.33 -36.42 22.16
C THR A 25 12.72 -37.80 22.68
N TYR A 26 13.52 -38.53 21.91
CA TYR A 26 13.90 -39.92 22.16
C TYR A 26 15.37 -40.05 22.57
N TYR A 27 15.67 -41.02 23.43
CA TYR A 27 16.99 -41.29 24.01
C TYR A 27 17.25 -42.79 24.04
N CYS A 28 18.51 -43.19 23.81
CA CYS A 28 18.89 -44.59 23.96
C CYS A 28 19.10 -45.00 25.43
N SER A 29 19.29 -44.02 26.33
CA SER A 29 19.52 -44.25 27.77
C SER A 29 19.22 -42.99 28.59
N LYS A 30 19.02 -43.17 29.91
CA LYS A 30 18.86 -42.07 30.88
C LYS A 30 20.10 -41.16 30.92
N VAL A 31 21.29 -41.70 30.69
CA VAL A 31 22.54 -40.93 30.60
C VAL A 31 22.48 -39.93 29.45
N CYS A 32 22.05 -40.36 28.26
CA CYS A 32 21.86 -39.48 27.11
C CYS A 32 20.75 -38.45 27.33
N GLN A 33 19.68 -38.83 28.03
CA GLN A 33 18.62 -37.91 28.42
C GLN A 33 19.16 -36.80 29.35
N THR A 34 19.86 -37.15 30.42
CA THR A 34 20.41 -36.18 31.39
C THR A 34 21.46 -35.27 30.75
N ALA A 35 22.33 -35.83 29.88
CA ALA A 35 23.32 -35.03 29.15
C ALA A 35 22.65 -34.01 28.22
N HIS A 36 21.60 -34.41 27.49
CA HIS A 36 20.83 -33.51 26.64
C HIS A 36 19.91 -32.57 27.44
N TRP A 37 19.52 -32.94 28.68
CA TRP A 37 18.52 -32.23 29.47
C TRP A 37 18.84 -30.75 29.68
N LYS A 38 20.11 -30.39 29.89
CA LYS A 38 20.53 -28.99 30.06
C LYS A 38 20.07 -28.09 28.90
N ARG A 39 20.04 -28.62 27.67
CA ARG A 39 19.57 -27.93 26.46
C ARG A 39 18.08 -28.22 26.21
N HIS A 40 17.66 -29.46 26.38
CA HIS A 40 16.29 -29.89 26.11
C HIS A 40 15.26 -29.21 27.01
N LYS A 41 15.55 -28.98 28.30
CA LYS A 41 14.62 -28.36 29.24
C LYS A 41 14.16 -26.95 28.82
N LEU A 42 14.98 -26.24 28.04
CA LEU A 42 14.66 -24.92 27.50
C LEU A 42 13.60 -24.97 26.38
N THR A 43 13.37 -26.16 25.82
CA THR A 43 12.46 -26.43 24.69
C THR A 43 11.50 -27.59 24.99
N CYS A 44 11.44 -28.04 26.25
CA CYS A 44 10.61 -29.17 26.68
C CYS A 44 9.26 -28.62 27.17
N ASP A 45 8.27 -28.57 26.28
CA ASP A 45 7.05 -27.80 26.53
C ASP A 45 5.97 -28.54 27.37
N GLY A 46 6.29 -29.66 28.04
CA GLY A 46 5.32 -30.39 28.87
C GLY A 46 4.44 -31.38 28.11
N PRO A 47 3.65 -32.23 28.81
CA PRO A 47 2.77 -33.22 28.19
C PRO A 47 1.57 -32.61 27.43
N ASP A 48 1.24 -31.35 27.72
CA ASP A 48 0.13 -30.61 27.10
C ASP A 48 0.57 -29.62 26.01
N ALA A 49 1.86 -29.54 25.72
CA ALA A 49 2.32 -28.82 24.56
C ALA A 49 2.33 -29.71 23.33
N TYR A 50 1.64 -29.22 22.31
CA TYR A 50 1.49 -29.82 21.00
C TYR A 50 2.81 -30.43 20.50
N SER A 51 2.76 -31.72 20.18
CA SER A 51 3.89 -32.42 19.57
C SER A 51 4.32 -31.73 18.27
N PRO A 52 5.63 -31.53 18.01
CA PRO A 52 6.08 -31.05 16.71
C PRO A 52 5.65 -32.06 15.64
N LEU A 53 4.90 -31.58 14.65
CA LEU A 53 4.37 -32.41 13.57
C LEU A 53 5.50 -32.84 12.62
N ARG A 54 5.40 -34.08 12.12
CA ARG A 54 6.36 -34.66 11.18
C ARG A 54 6.26 -33.98 9.81
N PRO A 55 7.39 -33.81 9.08
CA PRO A 55 7.35 -33.44 7.67
C PRO A 55 6.62 -34.52 6.86
N GLY A 56 5.66 -34.13 6.02
CA GLY A 56 5.08 -35.02 5.00
C GLY A 56 3.64 -35.49 5.21
N VAL A 57 2.91 -35.01 6.22
CA VAL A 57 1.45 -35.23 6.32
C VAL A 57 0.74 -33.92 6.62
N PHE A 58 0.69 -33.02 5.63
CA PHE A 58 -0.21 -31.86 5.68
C PHE A 58 -1.57 -32.27 5.14
N ASN A 59 -2.31 -32.98 5.98
CA ASN A 59 -3.69 -33.36 5.74
C ASN A 59 -4.56 -32.79 6.87
N PHE A 60 -4.42 -31.49 7.16
CA PHE A 60 -4.97 -30.89 8.38
C PHE A 60 -6.52 -30.94 8.43
N LEU A 61 -7.19 -31.15 7.30
CA LEU A 61 -8.64 -31.33 7.28
C LEU A 61 -9.08 -32.75 6.90
N GLY A 62 -8.14 -33.64 6.53
CA GLY A 62 -8.47 -34.97 5.99
C GLY A 62 -9.42 -34.94 4.78
N MET A 63 -9.63 -33.77 4.18
CA MET A 63 -10.64 -33.57 3.15
C MET A 63 -10.14 -34.04 1.78
N PRO A 64 -11.00 -34.69 0.99
CA PRO A 64 -10.74 -34.94 -0.42
C PRO A 64 -10.33 -33.65 -1.16
N ARG A 65 -9.40 -33.76 -2.12
CA ARG A 65 -8.88 -32.62 -2.88
C ARG A 65 -9.99 -31.72 -3.45
N ARG A 66 -11.03 -32.33 -4.01
CA ARG A 66 -12.24 -31.65 -4.53
C ARG A 66 -12.93 -30.74 -3.49
N LEU A 67 -12.99 -31.15 -2.23
CA LEU A 67 -13.61 -30.36 -1.16
C LEU A 67 -12.70 -29.21 -0.72
N ARG A 68 -11.38 -29.43 -0.68
CA ARG A 68 -10.41 -28.36 -0.44
C ARG A 68 -10.46 -27.32 -1.55
N ASP A 69 -10.49 -27.74 -2.81
CA ASP A 69 -10.58 -26.83 -3.97
C ASP A 69 -11.86 -25.97 -3.89
N LYS A 70 -13.00 -26.57 -3.53
CA LYS A 70 -14.26 -25.83 -3.32
C LYS A 70 -14.18 -24.85 -2.15
N ILE A 71 -13.53 -25.23 -1.05
CA ILE A 71 -13.31 -24.32 0.09
C ILE A 71 -12.36 -23.20 -0.30
N TYR A 72 -11.33 -23.48 -1.10
CA TYR A 72 -10.44 -22.45 -1.62
C TYR A 72 -11.17 -21.52 -2.57
N GLU A 73 -12.02 -22.01 -3.48
CA GLU A 73 -12.89 -21.14 -4.29
C GLU A 73 -13.74 -20.22 -3.38
N GLU A 74 -14.36 -20.75 -2.34
CA GLU A 74 -15.22 -19.96 -1.43
C GLU A 74 -14.48 -19.11 -0.38
N VAL A 75 -13.20 -19.36 -0.12
CA VAL A 75 -12.37 -18.63 0.87
C VAL A 75 -11.39 -17.66 0.22
N ILE A 76 -10.86 -17.99 -0.97
CA ILE A 76 -10.07 -17.08 -1.82
C ILE A 76 -10.99 -16.00 -2.38
N ILE A 77 -12.25 -16.36 -2.70
CA ILE A 77 -13.33 -15.38 -2.67
C ILE A 77 -13.62 -15.11 -1.19
N SER A 78 -12.74 -14.39 -0.50
CA SER A 78 -13.12 -13.79 0.77
C SER A 78 -14.22 -12.80 0.43
N LYS A 79 -15.47 -13.28 0.44
CA LYS A 79 -16.62 -12.43 0.22
C LYS A 79 -16.49 -11.33 1.26
N LEU A 80 -16.49 -10.11 0.76
CA LEU A 80 -16.71 -8.93 1.58
C LEU A 80 -17.88 -9.25 2.53
N SER A 81 -17.85 -8.72 3.76
CA SER A 81 -19.01 -8.84 4.64
C SER A 81 -20.26 -8.42 3.83
N PRO A 82 -21.47 -8.95 4.07
CA PRO A 82 -22.63 -8.57 3.28
C PRO A 82 -22.81 -7.04 3.15
N SER A 83 -22.46 -6.28 4.21
CA SER A 83 -22.41 -4.82 4.18
C SER A 83 -21.30 -4.24 3.30
N ASP A 84 -20.11 -4.83 3.31
CA ASP A 84 -19.01 -4.38 2.45
C ASP A 84 -19.24 -4.78 0.98
N GLN A 85 -19.88 -5.92 0.73
CA GLN A 85 -20.26 -6.36 -0.61
C GLN A 85 -21.31 -5.43 -1.21
N VAL A 86 -22.33 -5.03 -0.44
CA VAL A 86 -23.32 -4.02 -0.87
C VAL A 86 -22.63 -2.70 -1.23
N LYS A 87 -21.71 -2.21 -0.38
CA LYS A 87 -20.95 -0.99 -0.68
C LYS A 87 -20.08 -1.13 -1.93
N TYR A 88 -19.44 -2.28 -2.10
CA TYR A 88 -18.64 -2.55 -3.30
C TYR A 88 -19.53 -2.58 -4.55
N ASP A 89 -20.66 -3.29 -4.51
CA ASP A 89 -21.59 -3.41 -5.63
C ASP A 89 -22.23 -2.05 -5.97
N GLU A 90 -22.58 -1.24 -4.97
CA GLU A 90 -23.03 0.15 -5.15
C GLU A 90 -21.97 0.98 -5.90
N VAL A 91 -20.73 0.96 -5.41
CA VAL A 91 -19.63 1.73 -6.01
C VAL A 91 -19.29 1.22 -7.42
N ALA A 92 -19.29 -0.10 -7.63
CA ALA A 92 -19.02 -0.73 -8.92
C ALA A 92 -20.15 -0.54 -9.95
N ALA A 93 -21.41 -0.42 -9.51
CA ALA A 93 -22.55 -0.18 -10.41
C ALA A 93 -22.46 1.18 -11.13
N HIS A 94 -21.77 2.16 -10.54
CA HIS A 94 -21.56 3.48 -11.13
C HIS A 94 -20.36 3.55 -12.10
N ASP A 95 -19.81 2.42 -12.59
CA ASP A 95 -18.59 2.42 -13.41
C ASP A 95 -18.72 3.23 -14.73
N SER A 96 -19.96 3.40 -15.22
CA SER A 96 -20.27 4.22 -16.40
C SER A 96 -20.27 5.74 -16.14
N GLU A 97 -20.28 6.18 -14.89
CA GLU A 97 -20.22 7.60 -14.53
C GLU A 97 -18.76 8.09 -14.44
N PRO A 98 -18.48 9.38 -14.75
CA PRO A 98 -17.15 9.94 -14.60
C PRO A 98 -16.71 9.87 -13.13
N ASP A 99 -15.57 9.24 -12.86
CA ASP A 99 -14.98 9.20 -11.51
C ASP A 99 -14.39 10.57 -11.17
N VAL A 100 -15.21 11.43 -10.57
CA VAL A 100 -14.80 12.76 -10.16
C VAL A 100 -13.73 12.63 -9.09
N ARG A 101 -12.48 12.93 -9.48
CA ARG A 101 -11.30 12.96 -8.61
C ARG A 101 -10.93 11.60 -8.02
N ASN A 102 -11.03 10.54 -8.84
CA ASN A 102 -10.52 9.19 -8.53
C ASN A 102 -11.07 8.53 -7.25
N ASN A 103 -12.10 9.09 -6.62
CA ASN A 103 -12.61 8.61 -5.34
C ASN A 103 -13.12 7.18 -5.46
N ARG A 104 -13.90 6.88 -6.51
CA ARG A 104 -14.43 5.54 -6.72
C ARG A 104 -13.29 4.53 -6.88
N ARG A 105 -12.30 4.85 -7.73
CA ARG A 105 -11.12 4.01 -7.93
C ARG A 105 -10.35 3.77 -6.64
N ASP A 106 -10.13 4.80 -5.83
CA ASP A 106 -9.38 4.68 -4.58
C ASP A 106 -10.14 3.85 -3.54
N TYR A 107 -11.46 4.01 -3.47
CA TYR A 107 -12.31 3.14 -2.65
C TYR A 107 -12.24 1.68 -3.09
N LEU A 108 -12.38 1.39 -4.38
CA LEU A 108 -12.31 0.02 -4.91
C LEU A 108 -10.92 -0.60 -4.69
N ASP A 109 -9.85 0.18 -4.87
CA ASP A 109 -8.48 -0.28 -4.64
C ASP A 109 -8.23 -0.72 -3.19
N VAL A 110 -8.81 0.00 -2.21
CA VAL A 110 -8.76 -0.41 -0.79
C VAL A 110 -9.43 -1.77 -0.58
N PHE A 111 -10.54 -2.06 -1.27
CA PHE A 111 -11.20 -3.37 -1.21
C PHE A 111 -10.36 -4.45 -1.89
N ASP A 112 -9.87 -4.18 -3.09
CA ASP A 112 -9.05 -5.13 -3.86
C ASP A 112 -7.78 -5.52 -3.09
N ARG A 113 -7.11 -4.56 -2.43
CA ARG A 113 -5.91 -4.82 -1.61
C ARG A 113 -6.17 -5.79 -0.46
N ARG A 114 -7.38 -5.83 0.10
CA ARG A 114 -7.72 -6.73 1.22
C ARG A 114 -7.76 -8.21 0.81
N ILE A 115 -8.02 -8.48 -0.46
CA ILE A 115 -8.14 -9.83 -1.00
C ILE A 115 -6.86 -10.30 -1.72
N MET A 116 -5.86 -9.41 -1.89
CA MET A 116 -4.58 -9.73 -2.49
C MET A 116 -3.72 -10.63 -1.58
N VAL A 117 -2.87 -11.44 -2.21
CA VAL A 117 -1.93 -12.30 -1.50
C VAL A 117 -0.66 -11.50 -1.18
N SER A 118 -0.60 -10.96 0.03
CA SER A 118 0.60 -10.28 0.55
C SER A 118 1.42 -11.24 1.41
N PRO A 119 2.71 -11.47 1.12
CA PRO A 119 3.63 -12.09 2.07
C PRO A 119 3.88 -11.09 3.22
N GLU A 120 2.88 -10.89 4.08
CA GLU A 120 3.04 -10.03 5.26
C GLU A 120 3.93 -10.71 6.30
N PHE A 121 4.88 -9.93 6.79
CA PHE A 121 5.55 -10.18 8.06
C PHE A 121 4.51 -10.15 9.18
N THR A 122 3.91 -11.30 9.51
CA THR A 122 3.18 -11.37 10.78
C THR A 122 4.24 -11.37 11.87
N LEU A 123 4.40 -10.24 12.58
CA LEU A 123 5.18 -10.09 13.81
C LEU A 123 4.61 -10.95 14.95
N THR A 124 4.36 -12.23 14.70
CA THR A 124 4.27 -13.20 15.78
C THR A 124 5.71 -13.54 16.15
N ILE A 125 6.30 -12.70 17.01
CA ILE A 125 7.55 -13.04 17.68
C ILE A 125 7.23 -14.20 18.63
N VAL A 126 7.46 -15.42 18.19
CA VAL A 126 7.46 -16.56 19.10
C VAL A 126 8.90 -16.70 19.59
N ARG A 127 9.15 -16.34 20.85
CA ARG A 127 10.46 -16.50 21.53
C ARG A 127 11.63 -15.84 20.77
N ASN A 128 11.52 -14.55 20.44
CA ASN A 128 12.55 -13.77 19.71
C ASN A 128 12.92 -14.29 18.30
N THR A 129 12.13 -15.19 17.72
CA THR A 129 12.33 -15.64 16.34
C THR A 129 11.20 -15.10 15.45
N PRO A 130 11.49 -14.27 14.44
CA PRO A 130 10.48 -13.83 13.49
C PRO A 130 9.99 -15.02 12.66
N ILE A 131 8.67 -15.20 12.58
CA ILE A 131 8.04 -16.23 11.75
C ILE A 131 7.72 -15.63 10.38
N TRP A 132 8.23 -16.25 9.33
CA TRP A 132 7.95 -15.93 7.93
C TRP A 132 6.61 -16.54 7.52
N GLY A 133 5.74 -15.76 6.87
CA GLY A 133 4.43 -16.24 6.40
C GLY A 133 3.67 -15.20 5.60
N PHE A 134 2.46 -15.55 5.18
CA PHE A 134 1.48 -14.61 4.61
C PHE A 134 0.51 -14.20 5.73
N LYS A 135 -0.13 -13.03 5.58
CA LYS A 135 -1.24 -12.64 6.46
C LYS A 135 -2.27 -13.76 6.45
N PRO A 136 -2.69 -14.30 7.61
CA PRO A 136 -3.71 -15.31 7.63
C PRO A 136 -5.04 -14.71 7.13
N LEU A 137 -5.69 -15.39 6.18
CA LEU A 137 -7.03 -15.00 5.67
C LEU A 137 -8.06 -14.87 6.80
N VAL A 138 -7.86 -15.60 7.90
CA VAL A 138 -8.66 -15.48 9.13
C VAL A 138 -7.75 -15.56 10.37
N LEU A 139 -7.88 -14.60 11.28
CA LEU A 139 -7.21 -14.57 12.59
C LEU A 139 -7.86 -15.55 13.59
N ALA A 140 -7.79 -16.85 13.31
CA ALA A 140 -8.25 -17.90 14.21
C ALA A 140 -7.07 -18.79 14.66
N ARG A 141 -6.81 -18.82 15.98
CA ARG A 141 -5.65 -19.51 16.61
C ARG A 141 -5.56 -21.01 16.29
N GLY A 142 -6.69 -21.66 15.97
CA GLY A 142 -6.76 -23.08 15.58
C GLY A 142 -6.43 -23.38 14.11
N LEU A 143 -6.33 -22.38 13.24
CA LEU A 143 -6.17 -22.56 11.77
C LEU A 143 -4.73 -22.30 11.27
N LEU A 144 -3.75 -22.11 12.15
CA LEU A 144 -2.38 -21.75 11.76
C LEU A 144 -1.73 -22.75 10.77
N LEU A 145 -2.04 -24.04 10.88
CA LEU A 145 -1.55 -25.08 9.95
C LEU A 145 -2.35 -25.11 8.64
N SER A 146 -3.65 -24.82 8.68
CA SER A 146 -4.46 -24.60 7.47
C SER A 146 -3.94 -23.40 6.70
N ASN A 147 -3.60 -22.31 7.39
CA ASN A 147 -3.04 -21.10 6.78
C ASN A 147 -1.69 -21.38 6.11
N LYS A 148 -0.83 -22.24 6.70
CA LYS A 148 0.42 -22.68 6.06
C LYS A 148 0.18 -23.51 4.80
N GLN A 149 -0.77 -24.43 4.82
CA GLN A 149 -1.13 -25.26 3.66
C GLN A 149 -1.80 -24.41 2.56
N ILE A 150 -2.76 -23.55 2.92
CA ILE A 150 -3.39 -22.59 2.01
C ILE A 150 -2.34 -21.69 1.37
N SER A 151 -1.44 -21.13 2.18
CA SER A 151 -0.33 -20.31 1.70
C SER A 151 0.58 -21.08 0.73
N GLN A 152 0.92 -22.34 1.04
CA GLN A 152 1.72 -23.18 0.13
C GLN A 152 0.97 -23.49 -1.17
N GLU A 153 -0.31 -23.84 -1.11
CA GLU A 153 -1.11 -24.15 -2.31
C GLU A 153 -1.40 -22.90 -3.16
N LEU A 154 -1.58 -21.72 -2.55
CA LEU A 154 -1.61 -20.43 -3.25
C LEU A 154 -0.27 -20.12 -3.92
N MET A 155 0.85 -20.49 -3.27
CA MET A 155 2.21 -20.29 -3.77
C MET A 155 2.64 -21.29 -4.87
N GLU A 156 2.05 -22.47 -4.92
CA GLU A 156 2.51 -23.56 -5.80
C GLU A 156 1.51 -23.91 -6.91
N LEU A 157 0.21 -23.84 -6.63
CA LEU A 157 -0.85 -24.34 -7.53
C LEU A 157 -1.69 -23.23 -8.16
N HIS A 158 -1.98 -22.16 -7.40
CA HIS A 158 -2.80 -21.03 -7.87
C HIS A 158 -1.98 -19.76 -8.17
N PHE A 159 -0.66 -19.89 -8.27
CA PHE A 159 0.28 -18.77 -8.38
C PHE A 159 -0.01 -17.81 -9.54
N SER A 160 -0.42 -18.35 -10.68
CA SER A 160 -0.73 -17.55 -11.88
C SER A 160 -2.10 -16.87 -11.82
N LYS A 161 -3.00 -17.29 -10.93
CA LYS A 161 -4.37 -16.75 -10.83
C LYS A 161 -4.51 -15.64 -9.80
N ASN A 162 -3.57 -15.54 -8.86
CA ASN A 162 -3.62 -14.57 -7.77
C ASN A 162 -2.87 -13.28 -8.12
N THR A 163 -3.35 -12.16 -7.57
CA THR A 163 -2.60 -10.91 -7.52
C THR A 163 -1.77 -10.86 -6.24
N PHE A 164 -0.46 -10.70 -6.40
CA PHE A 164 0.46 -10.60 -5.29
C PHE A 164 0.74 -9.15 -4.92
N LEU A 165 0.65 -8.82 -3.63
CA LEU A 165 0.96 -7.49 -3.12
C LEU A 165 2.42 -7.45 -2.65
N ALA A 166 3.23 -6.64 -3.33
CA ALA A 166 4.60 -6.29 -2.95
C ALA A 166 4.61 -4.89 -2.32
N LEU A 167 4.95 -4.84 -1.04
CA LEU A 167 5.02 -3.61 -0.26
C LEU A 167 6.45 -3.08 -0.27
N VAL A 168 6.59 -1.80 -0.61
CA VAL A 168 7.84 -1.07 -0.65
C VAL A 168 7.66 0.17 0.21
N GLN A 169 8.23 0.18 1.41
CA GLN A 169 7.98 1.24 2.40
C GLN A 169 9.24 1.58 3.20
N ASP A 170 9.30 2.77 3.75
CA ASP A 170 10.51 3.30 4.39
C ASP A 170 10.78 2.78 5.82
N ASP A 171 9.80 2.09 6.41
CA ASP A 171 9.89 1.40 7.69
C ASP A 171 9.77 -0.13 7.53
N HIS A 172 10.09 -0.66 6.35
CA HIS A 172 9.88 -2.06 6.06
C HIS A 172 10.68 -2.94 7.04
N VAL A 173 9.99 -3.95 7.62
CA VAL A 173 10.54 -4.87 8.64
C VAL A 173 11.84 -5.57 8.20
N CYS A 174 12.13 -5.61 6.89
CA CYS A 174 13.28 -6.28 6.30
C CYS A 174 14.50 -5.36 6.11
N ASP A 175 14.38 -4.05 6.32
CA ASP A 175 15.45 -3.09 6.02
C ASP A 175 16.72 -3.29 6.84
N GLY A 176 16.60 -3.90 8.02
CA GLY A 176 17.74 -4.28 8.87
C GLY A 176 18.47 -5.55 8.43
N SER A 177 17.97 -6.29 7.42
CA SER A 177 18.53 -7.59 7.01
C SER A 177 18.42 -7.81 5.49
N PRO A 178 19.49 -7.55 4.71
CA PRO A 178 19.49 -7.80 3.27
C PRO A 178 19.09 -9.24 2.84
N PRO A 179 19.41 -10.31 3.60
CA PRO A 179 18.86 -11.64 3.33
C PRO A 179 17.34 -11.74 3.49
N ALA A 180 16.76 -11.05 4.47
CA ALA A 180 15.32 -11.00 4.70
C ALA A 180 14.57 -10.44 3.49
N PHE A 181 15.00 -9.28 3.02
CA PHE A 181 14.36 -8.63 1.88
C PHE A 181 14.52 -9.45 0.59
N ARG A 182 15.67 -10.11 0.40
CA ARG A 182 15.87 -11.01 -0.75
C ARG A 182 14.93 -12.21 -0.73
N ASN A 183 14.70 -12.81 0.44
CA ASN A 183 13.74 -13.91 0.57
C ASN A 183 12.30 -13.42 0.34
N TYR A 184 11.95 -12.25 0.88
CA TYR A 184 10.67 -11.59 0.61
C TYR A 184 10.43 -11.44 -0.90
N VAL A 185 11.41 -10.86 -1.59
CA VAL A 185 11.33 -10.64 -3.04
C VAL A 185 11.25 -11.93 -3.85
N ALA A 186 11.91 -13.00 -3.39
CA ALA A 186 11.90 -14.30 -4.07
C ALA A 186 10.47 -14.86 -4.26
N HIS A 187 9.54 -14.49 -3.37
CA HIS A 187 8.14 -14.90 -3.49
C HIS A 187 7.45 -14.31 -4.73
N PHE A 188 7.84 -13.13 -5.22
CA PHE A 188 7.16 -12.48 -6.35
C PHE A 188 7.68 -12.90 -7.72
N THR A 189 8.83 -13.59 -7.75
CA THR A 189 9.55 -13.89 -9.00
C THR A 189 8.77 -14.73 -10.01
N LYS A 190 7.84 -15.55 -9.52
CA LYS A 190 7.00 -16.41 -10.36
C LYS A 190 5.68 -15.75 -10.76
N ALA A 191 5.43 -14.50 -10.33
CA ALA A 191 4.07 -13.97 -10.29
C ALA A 191 3.64 -13.61 -11.69
N LYS A 192 2.34 -13.75 -11.96
CA LYS A 192 1.75 -13.28 -13.22
C LYS A 192 0.99 -11.98 -13.03
N ASN A 193 0.41 -11.76 -11.85
CA ASN A 193 -0.27 -10.54 -11.48
C ASN A 193 0.41 -9.95 -10.25
N LEU A 194 1.01 -8.78 -10.40
CA LEU A 194 1.76 -8.11 -9.34
C LEU A 194 1.17 -6.73 -9.06
N TYR A 195 1.02 -6.42 -7.79
CA TYR A 195 0.65 -5.11 -7.29
C TYR A 195 1.81 -4.60 -6.45
N ILE A 196 2.43 -3.49 -6.81
CA ILE A 196 3.50 -2.85 -6.05
C ILE A 196 2.92 -1.63 -5.34
N ASP A 197 2.92 -1.66 -4.02
CA ASP A 197 2.46 -0.58 -3.17
C ASP A 197 3.67 0.14 -2.56
N ILE A 198 3.88 1.39 -2.96
CA ILE A 198 5.01 2.22 -2.56
C ILE A 198 4.53 3.27 -1.57
N VAL A 199 5.04 3.25 -0.34
CA VAL A 199 4.57 4.11 0.74
C VAL A 199 5.72 4.91 1.36
N THR A 200 5.58 6.23 1.39
CA THR A 200 6.56 7.14 2.01
C THR A 200 5.88 8.09 2.99
N ASN A 201 5.24 7.53 4.00
CA ASN A 201 4.41 8.27 4.94
C ASN A 201 5.16 8.68 6.22
N LYS A 202 6.45 8.37 6.36
CA LYS A 202 7.17 8.65 7.61
C LYS A 202 7.64 10.10 7.73
N TYR A 203 8.16 10.65 6.63
CA TYR A 203 8.78 11.99 6.61
C TYR A 203 8.21 12.83 5.47
N HIS A 204 8.01 14.12 5.70
CA HIS A 204 7.70 15.09 4.63
C HIS A 204 8.95 15.50 3.85
N PRO A 205 8.79 15.93 2.59
CA PRO A 205 9.81 16.72 1.91
C PRO A 205 10.28 17.88 2.80
N GLY A 206 11.59 18.09 2.89
CA GLY A 206 12.19 19.09 3.79
C GLY A 206 12.49 18.61 5.22
N GLU A 207 11.89 17.50 5.69
CA GLU A 207 12.19 16.96 7.03
C GLU A 207 13.52 16.17 7.05
N ASN A 208 14.20 16.23 8.21
CA ASN A 208 15.36 15.42 8.50
C ASN A 208 14.99 13.93 8.52
N GLY A 209 15.29 13.22 7.43
CA GLY A 209 14.96 11.81 7.27
C GLY A 209 14.33 11.47 5.93
N PHE A 210 13.75 12.46 5.23
CA PHE A 210 13.10 12.25 3.93
C PHE A 210 14.03 11.60 2.90
N GLN A 211 15.25 12.13 2.77
CA GLN A 211 16.23 11.56 1.82
C GLN A 211 16.64 10.12 2.19
N ALA A 212 16.69 9.80 3.48
CA ALA A 212 16.98 8.44 3.93
C ALA A 212 15.82 7.49 3.58
N SER A 213 14.57 7.93 3.77
CA SER A 213 13.35 7.24 3.32
C SER A 213 13.39 6.97 1.81
N VAL A 214 13.63 8.00 0.99
CA VAL A 214 13.79 7.87 -0.47
C VAL A 214 14.86 6.84 -0.85
N ASN A 215 16.01 6.87 -0.17
CA ASN A 215 17.10 5.93 -0.44
C ASN A 215 16.75 4.48 -0.07
N THR A 216 15.93 4.28 0.98
CA THR A 216 15.41 2.98 1.37
C THR A 216 14.44 2.44 0.31
N ILE A 217 13.44 3.23 -0.08
CA ILE A 217 12.48 2.88 -1.14
C ILE A 217 13.19 2.53 -2.43
N LYS A 218 14.12 3.38 -2.88
CA LYS A 218 14.94 3.13 -4.06
C LYS A 218 15.63 1.77 -4.02
N ARG A 219 16.24 1.43 -2.88
CA ARG A 219 16.99 0.17 -2.72
C ARG A 219 16.06 -1.03 -2.75
N GLN A 220 14.94 -0.96 -2.06
CA GLN A 220 13.93 -2.01 -2.03
C GLN A 220 13.34 -2.24 -3.42
N LEU A 221 12.88 -1.17 -4.09
CA LEU A 221 12.29 -1.24 -5.42
C LEU A 221 13.29 -1.79 -6.44
N LEU A 222 14.53 -1.30 -6.45
CA LEU A 222 15.57 -1.86 -7.32
C LEU A 222 15.84 -3.33 -7.04
N THR A 223 15.82 -3.77 -5.78
CA THR A 223 16.02 -5.17 -5.43
C THR A 223 14.87 -6.05 -5.95
N LEU A 224 13.63 -5.57 -5.85
CA LEU A 224 12.45 -6.21 -6.43
C LEU A 224 12.58 -6.32 -7.95
N ILE A 225 12.85 -5.22 -8.64
CA ILE A 225 12.97 -5.17 -10.10
C ILE A 225 14.12 -6.06 -10.59
N LEU A 226 15.28 -6.03 -9.92
CA LEU A 226 16.42 -6.90 -10.27
C LEU A 226 16.09 -8.38 -10.12
N ALA A 227 15.31 -8.76 -9.10
CA ALA A 227 14.89 -10.15 -8.94
C ALA A 227 13.89 -10.55 -10.03
N LEU A 228 12.93 -9.69 -10.35
CA LEU A 228 11.98 -9.91 -11.45
C LEU A 228 12.72 -10.08 -12.78
N ASN A 229 13.67 -9.21 -13.12
CA ASN A 229 14.45 -9.35 -14.36
C ASN A 229 15.28 -10.64 -14.42
N ARG A 230 15.79 -11.12 -13.28
CA ARG A 230 16.63 -12.34 -13.25
C ARG A 230 15.84 -13.64 -13.44
N THR A 231 14.58 -13.67 -13.05
CA THR A 231 13.82 -14.93 -12.86
C THR A 231 12.41 -14.89 -13.43
N GLY A 232 11.85 -13.71 -13.63
CA GLY A 232 10.56 -13.48 -14.22
C GLY A 232 10.58 -13.75 -15.72
N THR A 233 9.46 -14.27 -16.23
CA THR A 233 9.29 -14.60 -17.65
C THR A 233 8.41 -13.58 -18.36
N SER A 234 7.26 -13.26 -17.76
CA SER A 234 6.32 -12.24 -18.20
C SER A 234 5.32 -11.97 -17.07
N LEU A 235 4.75 -10.77 -17.05
CA LEU A 235 3.62 -10.38 -16.20
C LEU A 235 2.36 -10.19 -17.07
N ASP A 236 1.26 -10.80 -16.64
CA ASP A 236 -0.07 -10.58 -17.21
C ASP A 236 -0.62 -9.23 -16.76
N SER A 237 -0.36 -8.85 -15.50
CA SER A 237 -0.65 -7.52 -14.98
C SER A 237 0.39 -7.01 -13.99
N LEU A 238 0.67 -5.71 -14.06
CA LEU A 238 1.46 -4.97 -13.09
C LEU A 238 0.72 -3.67 -12.74
N THR A 239 0.31 -3.57 -11.48
CA THR A 239 -0.24 -2.33 -10.92
C THR A 239 0.77 -1.72 -9.96
N VAL A 240 1.00 -0.42 -10.04
CA VAL A 240 1.85 0.33 -9.10
C VAL A 240 1.04 1.44 -8.45
N ARG A 241 1.01 1.48 -7.13
CA ARG A 241 0.43 2.59 -6.37
C ARG A 241 1.52 3.30 -5.60
N TYR A 242 1.61 4.63 -5.74
CA TYR A 242 2.55 5.45 -4.98
C TYR A 242 1.82 6.39 -4.03
N HIS A 243 1.85 6.06 -2.75
CA HIS A 243 1.41 6.91 -1.66
C HIS A 243 2.60 7.68 -1.11
N SER A 244 2.65 8.98 -1.36
CA SER A 244 3.59 9.83 -0.65
C SER A 244 3.11 10.09 0.78
N CYS A 245 3.77 11.02 1.48
CA CYS A 245 3.28 11.57 2.75
C CYS A 245 1.93 12.30 2.62
N PHE A 246 1.46 12.52 1.39
CA PHE A 246 0.17 13.12 1.06
C PHE A 246 -0.88 12.08 0.60
N ASP A 247 -0.61 10.78 0.77
CA ASP A 247 -1.59 9.69 0.57
C ASP A 247 -2.30 9.65 -0.81
N GLY A 248 -1.64 10.10 -1.88
CA GLY A 248 -2.26 10.16 -3.21
C GLY A 248 -2.96 11.49 -3.53
N GLU A 249 -3.00 12.45 -2.60
CA GLU A 249 -3.66 13.74 -2.80
C GLU A 249 -3.07 14.59 -3.94
N ILE A 250 -1.82 14.35 -4.34
CA ILE A 250 -1.16 15.09 -5.43
C ILE A 250 -1.65 14.61 -6.79
N GLU A 251 -2.15 13.38 -6.91
CA GLU A 251 -2.63 12.83 -8.18
C GLU A 251 -3.72 13.70 -8.82
N ASP A 252 -4.69 14.16 -8.02
CA ASP A 252 -5.79 15.00 -8.50
C ASP A 252 -5.34 16.43 -8.86
N LEU A 253 -4.22 16.86 -8.27
CA LEU A 253 -3.62 18.18 -8.42
C LEU A 253 -2.40 18.17 -9.35
N ARG A 254 -2.19 17.10 -10.11
CA ARG A 254 -0.95 16.88 -10.85
C ARG A 254 -0.54 18.04 -11.76
N ILE A 255 -1.50 18.64 -12.46
CA ILE A 255 -1.25 19.81 -13.33
C ILE A 255 -0.71 20.98 -12.50
N ASP A 256 -1.40 21.32 -11.42
CA ASP A 256 -1.00 22.41 -10.52
C ASP A 256 0.35 22.13 -9.84
N ALA A 257 0.61 20.87 -9.51
CA ALA A 257 1.83 20.39 -8.88
C ALA A 257 3.02 20.38 -9.85
N ASP A 258 2.81 20.02 -11.12
CA ASP A 258 3.80 20.11 -12.19
C ASP A 258 4.20 21.58 -12.42
N GLY A 259 3.22 22.49 -12.50
CA GLY A 259 3.48 23.94 -12.57
C GLY A 259 4.26 24.46 -11.36
N LEU A 260 3.89 24.05 -10.13
CA LEU A 260 4.61 24.41 -8.92
C LEU A 260 6.04 23.86 -8.88
N ALA A 261 6.28 22.66 -9.40
CA ALA A 261 7.61 22.07 -9.47
C ALA A 261 8.50 22.78 -10.51
N ALA A 262 7.91 23.31 -11.59
CA ALA A 262 8.61 24.02 -12.65
C ALA A 262 8.93 25.47 -12.28
N HIS A 263 8.01 26.17 -11.62
CA HIS A 263 8.07 27.61 -11.40
C HIS A 263 8.07 27.97 -9.90
N PRO A 264 9.15 28.60 -9.37
CA PRO A 264 9.20 29.03 -7.98
C PRO A 264 8.12 30.04 -7.56
N GLN A 265 7.59 30.81 -8.52
CA GLN A 265 6.57 31.84 -8.31
C GLN A 265 5.13 31.30 -8.42
N ALA A 266 4.96 30.04 -8.81
CA ALA A 266 3.66 29.40 -8.89
C ALA A 266 2.95 29.38 -7.52
N ARG A 267 1.62 29.25 -7.55
CA ARG A 267 0.79 29.22 -6.35
C ARG A 267 1.10 27.95 -5.53
N PRO A 268 1.21 28.07 -4.20
CA PRO A 268 1.43 26.92 -3.35
C PRO A 268 0.18 26.05 -3.25
N ILE A 269 0.38 24.79 -2.90
CA ILE A 269 -0.68 23.78 -2.85
C ILE A 269 -0.97 23.40 -1.40
N TRP A 270 -2.25 23.36 -1.05
CA TRP A 270 -2.72 22.99 0.28
C TRP A 270 -3.17 21.53 0.30
N VAL A 271 -2.57 20.77 1.19
CA VAL A 271 -2.84 19.33 1.38
C VAL A 271 -3.13 19.01 2.84
N VAL A 272 -3.67 17.82 3.10
CA VAL A 272 -3.77 17.28 4.46
C VAL A 272 -2.54 16.43 4.74
N ASP A 273 -1.82 16.73 5.82
CA ASP A 273 -0.84 15.81 6.38
C ASP A 273 -1.59 14.68 7.10
N SER A 274 -1.60 13.49 6.49
CA SER A 274 -2.27 12.30 7.03
C SER A 274 -1.74 11.85 8.40
N ARG A 275 -0.52 12.25 8.77
CA ARG A 275 0.13 11.87 10.04
C ARG A 275 -0.34 12.75 11.20
N THR A 276 -0.49 14.05 10.93
CA THR A 276 -0.85 15.05 11.94
C THR A 276 -2.30 15.49 11.87
N ASP A 277 -3.01 15.09 10.81
CA ASP A 277 -4.40 15.46 10.52
C ASP A 277 -4.60 16.97 10.28
N LYS A 278 -3.52 17.69 9.95
CA LYS A 278 -3.50 19.16 9.77
C LYS A 278 -3.27 19.57 8.33
N PHE A 279 -3.62 20.81 8.00
CA PHE A 279 -3.27 21.40 6.71
C PHE A 279 -1.76 21.67 6.63
N HIS A 280 -1.18 21.32 5.50
CA HIS A 280 0.20 21.62 5.13
C HIS A 280 0.21 22.39 3.82
N VAL A 281 1.10 23.37 3.70
CA VAL A 281 1.29 24.16 2.48
C VAL A 281 2.55 23.66 1.82
N ILE A 282 2.42 23.10 0.62
CA ILE A 282 3.55 22.65 -0.17
C ILE A 282 4.07 23.82 -1.00
N GLU A 283 5.35 24.14 -0.82
CA GLU A 283 6.06 25.13 -1.62
C GLU A 283 6.91 24.48 -2.73
N HIS A 284 7.45 25.31 -3.64
CA HIS A 284 8.29 24.87 -4.77
C HIS A 284 9.42 23.91 -4.36
N ALA A 285 10.13 24.22 -3.28
CA ALA A 285 11.29 23.42 -2.84
C ALA A 285 10.87 22.02 -2.36
N GLU A 286 9.76 21.92 -1.62
CA GLU A 286 9.20 20.66 -1.14
C GLU A 286 8.64 19.84 -2.30
N MET A 287 7.91 20.47 -3.23
CA MET A 287 7.37 19.81 -4.42
C MET A 287 8.49 19.24 -5.29
N LYS A 288 9.59 19.98 -5.47
CA LYS A 288 10.77 19.46 -6.18
C LYS A 288 11.37 18.23 -5.51
N GLN A 289 11.50 18.22 -4.19
CA GLN A 289 12.02 17.06 -3.47
C GLN A 289 11.10 15.83 -3.63
N LEU A 290 9.78 16.02 -3.57
CA LEU A 290 8.81 14.98 -3.87
C LEU A 290 9.00 14.43 -5.30
N TYR A 291 9.19 15.31 -6.28
CA TYR A 291 9.35 14.90 -7.68
C TYR A 291 10.70 14.25 -7.97
N LEU A 292 11.75 14.58 -7.23
CA LEU A 292 13.01 13.81 -7.27
C LEU A 292 12.81 12.38 -6.78
N HIS A 293 11.92 12.15 -5.82
CA HIS A 293 11.51 10.82 -5.42
C HIS A 293 10.71 10.13 -6.54
N SER A 294 9.69 10.78 -7.08
CA SER A 294 8.91 10.27 -8.22
C SER A 294 9.83 9.83 -9.36
N ALA A 295 10.83 10.64 -9.70
CA ALA A 295 11.83 10.34 -10.72
C ALA A 295 12.67 9.10 -10.40
N THR A 296 12.95 8.86 -9.12
CA THR A 296 13.66 7.68 -8.63
C THR A 296 12.81 6.42 -8.79
N ILE A 297 11.52 6.49 -8.46
CA ILE A 297 10.56 5.39 -8.62
C ILE A 297 10.41 5.05 -10.10
N ALA A 298 10.10 6.04 -10.94
CA ALA A 298 9.92 5.82 -12.37
C ALA A 298 11.20 5.30 -13.04
N LYS A 299 12.39 5.75 -12.61
CA LYS A 299 13.66 5.20 -13.10
C LYS A 299 13.82 3.71 -12.76
N ALA A 300 13.46 3.30 -11.54
CA ALA A 300 13.53 1.91 -11.13
C ALA A 300 12.53 1.04 -11.92
N LEU A 301 11.30 1.52 -12.12
CA LEU A 301 10.29 0.83 -12.93
C LEU A 301 10.70 0.72 -14.41
N CYS A 302 11.31 1.76 -14.99
CA CYS A 302 11.82 1.72 -16.36
C CYS A 302 12.91 0.66 -16.58
N ALA A 303 13.63 0.29 -15.51
CA ALA A 303 14.62 -0.77 -15.54
C ALA A 303 14.01 -2.18 -15.57
N LEU A 304 12.68 -2.32 -15.47
CA LEU A 304 12.02 -3.60 -15.66
C LEU A 304 12.15 -4.05 -17.12
N GLU A 305 12.73 -5.22 -17.31
CA GLU A 305 12.93 -5.87 -18.60
C GLU A 305 11.88 -6.95 -18.88
N VAL A 306 11.23 -7.44 -17.82
CA VAL A 306 10.13 -8.41 -17.92
C VAL A 306 8.96 -7.79 -18.71
N PRO A 307 8.46 -8.44 -19.78
CA PRO A 307 7.30 -7.96 -20.51
C PRO A 307 6.06 -7.89 -19.62
N VAL A 308 5.28 -6.82 -19.76
CA VAL A 308 4.04 -6.57 -19.00
C VAL A 308 2.89 -6.40 -19.97
N SER A 309 1.83 -7.20 -19.83
CA SER A 309 0.67 -7.14 -20.74
C SER A 309 -0.32 -6.05 -20.37
N LYS A 310 -0.54 -5.83 -19.07
CA LYS A 310 -1.43 -4.79 -18.54
C LYS A 310 -0.71 -3.99 -17.46
N PHE A 311 -0.34 -2.77 -17.75
CA PHE A 311 0.31 -1.88 -16.80
C PHE A 311 -0.65 -0.80 -16.30
N ARG A 312 -0.65 -0.54 -14.99
CA ARG A 312 -1.38 0.57 -14.38
C ARG A 312 -0.48 1.23 -13.34
N ILE A 313 -0.52 2.56 -13.29
CA ILE A 313 0.13 3.32 -12.22
C ILE A 313 -0.76 4.48 -11.79
N PHE A 314 -0.80 4.75 -10.49
CA PHE A 314 -1.53 5.86 -9.89
C PHE A 314 -0.85 6.31 -8.58
N GLY A 315 -1.29 7.45 -8.07
CA GLY A 315 -0.71 8.15 -6.92
C GLY A 315 0.15 9.35 -7.30
N ASP A 316 0.97 9.79 -6.34
CA ASP A 316 1.67 11.09 -6.26
C ASP A 316 2.88 11.21 -7.22
N MET A 317 2.75 10.67 -8.43
CA MET A 317 3.78 10.74 -9.46
C MET A 317 3.77 12.10 -10.18
N SER A 318 4.92 12.54 -10.69
CA SER A 318 4.96 13.72 -11.57
C SER A 318 4.37 13.41 -12.96
N GLY A 319 3.84 14.42 -13.64
CA GLY A 319 3.40 14.29 -15.04
C GLY A 319 4.53 13.86 -16.00
N PRO A 320 5.74 14.45 -15.91
CA PRO A 320 6.89 14.02 -16.69
C PRO A 320 7.28 12.54 -16.47
N ASP A 321 7.22 12.06 -15.22
CA ASP A 321 7.53 10.66 -14.90
C ASP A 321 6.46 9.70 -15.38
N LEU A 322 5.17 10.08 -15.30
CA LEU A 322 4.10 9.32 -15.94
C LEU A 322 4.30 9.23 -17.45
N THR A 323 4.66 10.34 -18.11
CA THR A 323 4.92 10.37 -19.54
C THR A 323 6.03 9.39 -19.90
N ARG A 324 7.14 9.40 -19.15
CA ARG A 324 8.23 8.43 -19.32
C ARG A 324 7.76 6.98 -19.17
N LEU A 325 6.93 6.69 -18.18
CA LEU A 325 6.39 5.35 -17.97
C LEU A 325 5.38 4.96 -19.05
N SER A 326 4.59 5.91 -19.57
CA SER A 326 3.63 5.69 -20.65
C SER A 326 4.33 5.21 -21.91
N HIS A 327 5.47 5.81 -22.26
CA HIS A 327 6.29 5.34 -23.38
C HIS A 327 6.91 3.96 -23.14
N LYS A 328 7.25 3.63 -21.89
CA LYS A 328 7.86 2.34 -21.55
C LYS A 328 6.86 1.19 -21.56
N PHE A 329 5.65 1.42 -21.06
CA PHE A 329 4.64 0.38 -20.81
C PHE A 329 3.39 0.49 -21.70
N ASP A 330 3.37 1.45 -22.63
CA ASP A 330 2.31 1.66 -23.61
C ASP A 330 0.91 1.80 -22.99
N PHE A 331 0.75 2.78 -22.09
CA PHE A 331 -0.55 3.12 -21.50
C PHE A 331 -0.92 4.58 -21.73
N ALA A 332 -2.22 4.87 -21.79
CA ALA A 332 -2.72 6.22 -21.99
C ALA A 332 -2.73 7.02 -20.68
N ILE A 333 -2.25 8.27 -20.75
CA ILE A 333 -2.43 9.24 -19.68
C ILE A 333 -3.71 10.04 -20.01
N PRO A 334 -4.68 10.13 -19.07
CA PRO A 334 -5.86 10.96 -19.27
C PRO A 334 -5.47 12.41 -19.58
N GLN A 335 -5.93 12.94 -20.70
CA GLN A 335 -5.79 14.35 -21.01
C GLN A 335 -6.88 15.13 -20.27
N VAL A 336 -6.52 16.24 -19.65
CA VAL A 336 -7.48 17.12 -18.97
C VAL A 336 -7.41 18.47 -19.65
N ASP A 337 -8.46 18.83 -20.37
CA ASP A 337 -8.60 20.16 -20.94
C ASP A 337 -8.86 21.17 -19.82
N ALA A 338 -7.83 21.94 -19.47
CA ALA A 338 -7.90 23.00 -18.48
C ALA A 338 -7.23 24.27 -19.03
N ALA A 339 -7.83 25.42 -18.73
CA ALA A 339 -7.15 26.70 -18.95
C ALA A 339 -6.04 26.84 -17.90
N LEU A 340 -4.83 27.19 -18.36
CA LEU A 340 -3.64 27.31 -17.53
C LEU A 340 -3.17 28.77 -17.45
N ASP A 341 -2.62 29.14 -16.29
CA ASP A 341 -1.96 30.42 -16.09
C ASP A 341 -0.53 30.44 -16.66
N GLU A 342 0.19 31.54 -16.46
CA GLU A 342 1.58 31.71 -16.93
C GLU A 342 2.60 30.75 -16.27
N TYR A 343 2.19 30.02 -15.23
CA TYR A 343 3.00 29.05 -14.50
C TYR A 343 2.50 27.61 -14.70
N ASP A 344 1.70 27.37 -15.75
CA ASP A 344 1.10 26.08 -16.09
C ASP A 344 0.18 25.49 -15.00
N GLN A 345 -0.40 26.33 -14.14
CA GLN A 345 -1.39 25.91 -13.14
C GLN A 345 -2.82 26.21 -13.59
N ARG A 346 -3.79 25.42 -13.11
CA ARG A 346 -5.19 25.56 -13.52
C ARG A 346 -5.77 26.90 -13.07
N ILE A 347 -6.41 27.60 -13.99
CA ILE A 347 -7.12 28.84 -13.68
C ILE A 347 -8.44 28.51 -12.99
N SER A 348 -8.68 29.15 -11.84
CA SER A 348 -9.94 29.06 -11.12
C SER A 348 -10.98 29.97 -11.77
N LYS A 349 -11.95 29.37 -12.48
CA LYS A 349 -13.06 30.13 -13.09
C LYS A 349 -13.83 30.95 -12.07
N ASP A 350 -13.99 30.42 -10.85
CA ASP A 350 -14.65 31.14 -9.77
C ASP A 350 -13.85 32.39 -9.36
N ALA A 351 -12.52 32.28 -9.28
CA ALA A 351 -11.65 33.42 -9.01
C ALA A 351 -11.67 34.46 -10.14
N GLU A 352 -11.69 34.03 -11.41
CA GLU A 352 -11.85 34.93 -12.56
C GLU A 352 -13.16 35.71 -12.48
N ASN A 353 -14.28 35.02 -12.23
CA ASN A 353 -15.59 35.64 -12.05
C ASN A 353 -15.59 36.64 -10.90
N ALA A 354 -14.94 36.31 -9.77
CA ALA A 354 -14.81 37.22 -8.64
C ALA A 354 -13.97 38.47 -8.97
N ARG A 355 -12.89 38.34 -9.77
CA ARG A 355 -12.12 39.50 -10.24
C ARG A 355 -12.93 40.38 -11.19
N GLU A 356 -13.71 39.77 -12.09
CA GLU A 356 -14.59 40.51 -12.99
C GLU A 356 -15.66 41.28 -12.21
N MET A 357 -16.25 40.67 -11.19
CA MET A 357 -17.18 41.33 -10.25
C MET A 357 -16.52 42.52 -9.54
N ALA A 358 -15.28 42.34 -9.06
CA ALA A 358 -14.52 43.41 -8.42
C ALA A 358 -14.27 44.61 -9.34
N SER A 359 -14.14 44.37 -10.65
CA SER A 359 -13.95 45.43 -11.65
C SER A 359 -15.23 46.20 -12.00
N ARG A 360 -16.41 45.59 -11.76
CA ARG A 360 -17.72 46.15 -12.11
C ARG A 360 -18.35 46.95 -10.96
N ASP A 361 -18.11 46.55 -9.72
CA ASP A 361 -18.70 47.18 -8.54
C ASP A 361 -17.60 47.71 -7.61
N THR A 362 -17.45 49.04 -7.57
CA THR A 362 -16.44 49.72 -6.74
C THR A 362 -16.71 49.64 -5.25
N ASP A 363 -17.98 49.52 -4.83
CA ASP A 363 -18.36 49.53 -3.41
C ASP A 363 -18.03 48.18 -2.76
N THR A 364 -18.16 47.09 -3.53
CA THR A 364 -17.84 45.73 -3.08
C THR A 364 -16.52 45.20 -3.65
N ALA A 365 -15.76 46.01 -4.40
CA ALA A 365 -14.50 45.61 -5.07
C ALA A 365 -13.50 44.92 -4.14
N LYS A 366 -13.33 45.43 -2.91
CA LYS A 366 -12.43 44.83 -1.92
C LYS A 366 -12.90 43.43 -1.50
N LEU A 367 -14.21 43.26 -1.30
CA LEU A 367 -14.81 41.98 -0.91
C LEU A 367 -14.57 40.93 -2.01
N TRP A 368 -14.85 41.29 -3.26
CA TRP A 368 -14.67 40.42 -4.42
C TRP A 368 -13.19 40.11 -4.71
N SER A 369 -12.30 41.08 -4.51
CA SER A 369 -10.85 40.88 -4.65
C SER A 369 -10.30 39.91 -3.61
N ASP A 370 -10.76 40.01 -2.36
CA ASP A 370 -10.37 39.10 -1.30
C ASP A 370 -10.98 37.69 -1.53
N LEU A 371 -12.20 37.59 -2.06
CA LEU A 371 -12.82 36.32 -2.45
C LEU A 371 -12.05 35.65 -3.59
N ALA A 372 -11.69 36.40 -4.64
CA ALA A 372 -10.88 35.91 -5.74
C ALA A 372 -9.56 35.32 -5.24
N ARG A 373 -8.86 36.04 -4.33
CA ARG A 373 -7.62 35.57 -3.71
C ARG A 373 -7.81 34.27 -2.92
N SER A 374 -8.97 34.10 -2.28
CA SER A 374 -9.29 32.83 -1.62
C SER A 374 -9.58 31.71 -2.61
N GLN A 375 -10.21 32.00 -3.74
CA GLN A 375 -10.57 31.02 -4.77
C GLN A 375 -9.40 30.64 -5.68
N ASP A 376 -8.34 31.44 -5.69
CA ASP A 376 -7.06 31.13 -6.35
C ASP A 376 -6.22 30.09 -5.60
N ARG A 377 -6.52 29.84 -4.32
CA ARG A 377 -5.82 28.83 -3.52
C ARG A 377 -6.13 27.44 -4.08
N ILE A 378 -5.08 26.63 -4.22
CA ILE A 378 -5.16 25.27 -4.76
C ILE A 378 -5.27 24.31 -3.58
N PHE A 379 -6.37 23.57 -3.50
CA PHE A 379 -6.69 22.66 -2.39
C PHE A 379 -6.82 21.22 -2.88
N SER A 380 -6.23 20.27 -2.15
CA SER A 380 -6.45 18.85 -2.40
C SER A 380 -7.91 18.45 -2.15
N THR A 381 -8.26 17.25 -2.62
CA THR A 381 -9.59 16.66 -2.39
C THR A 381 -9.87 16.52 -0.89
N GLY A 382 -8.91 16.02 -0.10
CA GLY A 382 -9.06 15.90 1.35
C GLY A 382 -9.24 17.24 2.06
N VAL A 383 -8.48 18.27 1.68
CA VAL A 383 -8.67 19.63 2.22
C VAL A 383 -10.05 20.18 1.84
N SER A 384 -10.45 20.01 0.58
CA SER A 384 -11.76 20.47 0.08
C SER A 384 -12.94 19.82 0.81
N LEU A 385 -12.82 18.53 1.16
CA LEU A 385 -13.85 17.79 1.91
C LEU A 385 -13.89 18.21 3.37
N ARG A 386 -12.75 18.32 4.05
CA ARG A 386 -12.69 18.81 5.44
C ARG A 386 -13.21 20.23 5.56
N ARG A 387 -12.83 21.09 4.61
CA ARG A 387 -13.39 22.43 4.47
C ARG A 387 -14.91 22.38 4.35
N ARG A 388 -15.49 21.51 3.53
CA ARG A 388 -16.95 21.38 3.44
C ARG A 388 -17.59 20.84 4.73
N ALA A 389 -16.96 19.86 5.39
CA ALA A 389 -17.47 19.21 6.60
C ALA A 389 -17.44 20.13 7.83
N ILE A 390 -16.36 20.89 8.04
CA ILE A 390 -16.25 21.94 9.06
C ILE A 390 -17.34 23.00 8.87
N MET A 391 -17.79 23.19 7.62
CA MET A 391 -18.66 24.28 7.19
C MET A 391 -20.11 23.86 6.94
N ALA A 392 -20.50 22.63 7.29
CA ALA A 392 -21.84 22.10 7.03
C ALA A 392 -22.92 22.82 7.86
N ALA A 393 -23.44 23.92 7.30
CA ALA A 393 -24.80 24.40 7.49
C ALA A 393 -25.58 24.15 6.17
N PRO A 394 -26.87 23.76 6.22
CA PRO A 394 -27.63 23.43 5.01
C PRO A 394 -27.73 24.65 4.06
N PRO A 395 -27.76 24.44 2.74
CA PRO A 395 -27.88 25.53 1.79
C PRO A 395 -29.33 26.04 1.77
N SER A 396 -29.58 27.18 2.40
CA SER A 396 -30.74 28.00 2.05
C SER A 396 -30.41 28.81 0.79
N PHE A 397 -31.13 28.47 -0.27
CA PHE A 397 -31.24 29.14 -1.56
C PHE A 397 -31.40 30.66 -1.42
N VAL A 398 -30.49 31.51 -1.94
CA VAL A 398 -30.85 32.94 -2.16
C VAL A 398 -30.02 33.65 -3.26
N PRO A 399 -30.67 34.48 -4.09
CA PRO A 399 -30.06 35.56 -4.88
C PRO A 399 -29.47 36.67 -3.98
N GLY A 400 -28.28 37.16 -4.31
CA GLY A 400 -27.58 38.19 -3.54
C GLY A 400 -26.10 37.87 -3.49
N ALA A 401 -25.38 38.21 -4.57
CA ALA A 401 -23.99 37.83 -4.75
C ALA A 401 -23.08 38.30 -3.59
N GLU A 402 -23.38 39.45 -2.98
CA GLU A 402 -22.60 40.00 -1.88
C GLU A 402 -22.74 39.22 -0.56
N GLU A 403 -23.95 38.74 -0.23
CA GLU A 403 -24.21 37.96 0.98
C GLU A 403 -23.47 36.61 0.91
N GLU A 404 -23.52 35.96 -0.26
CA GLU A 404 -22.80 34.72 -0.51
C GLU A 404 -21.28 34.94 -0.56
N ALA A 405 -20.80 36.06 -1.13
CA ALA A 405 -19.38 36.42 -1.08
C ALA A 405 -18.89 36.66 0.35
N ARG A 406 -19.67 37.35 1.20
CA ARG A 406 -19.36 37.53 2.63
C ARG A 406 -19.33 36.18 3.36
N ARG A 407 -20.27 35.28 3.05
CA ARG A 407 -20.27 33.91 3.58
C ARG A 407 -18.98 33.21 3.21
N LEU A 408 -18.67 33.09 1.91
CA LEU A 408 -17.47 32.45 1.36
C LEU A 408 -16.16 33.04 1.91
N MET A 409 -16.12 34.34 2.16
CA MET A 409 -14.99 35.03 2.81
C MET A 409 -14.83 34.69 4.29
N ALA A 410 -15.94 34.56 5.03
CA ALA A 410 -15.88 34.04 6.39
C ALA A 410 -15.38 32.58 6.40
N ILE A 411 -15.77 31.78 5.39
CA ILE A 411 -15.23 30.43 5.18
C ILE A 411 -13.71 30.46 4.95
N ALA A 412 -13.23 31.40 4.13
CA ALA A 412 -11.82 31.53 3.79
C ALA A 412 -10.92 31.99 4.95
N ARG A 413 -11.46 32.78 5.90
CA ARG A 413 -10.71 33.34 7.05
C ARG A 413 -10.59 32.37 8.23
N PHE A 414 -11.49 31.39 8.32
CA PHE A 414 -11.45 30.36 9.36
C PHE A 414 -10.38 29.28 9.09
N ILE A 415 -9.94 29.18 7.83
CA ILE A 415 -8.92 28.25 7.30
C ILE A 415 -7.60 28.98 7.19
#